data_AF-A0A7J8HPR0-F1
#
_entry.id   AF-A0A7J8HPR0-F1
#
_cell.length_a   1.000
_cell.length_b   1.000
_cell.length_c   1.000
_cell.angle_alpha   90.00
_cell.angle_beta   90.00
_cell.angle_gamma   90.00
#
_symmetry.space_group_name_H-M   'P 1'
#
loop_
_entity.id
_entity.type
_entity.pdbx_description
1 polymer ?
#
loop_
_entity_poly.entity_id
_entity_poly.type
_entity_poly.pdbx_seq_one_letter_code
_entity_poly.pdbx_strand_id
1 'polypeptide(L)'
;MRVSGLLRFLSLTFFLITLWIFSHSYTSFSLKNIRLPRWLGSGSKESPVKTKCDLSKPCPANFFAFKICSGAANVVGPSICFEDNMIMSSVKNNVGRGLNIALVNGSTGMVLKKEYFDMYSGDPTSLVKFLKAIGPEASRVRAPLSST
;
A
#
# COMPACT_ATOMS: atom_id res chain seq x y z
N MET A 1 56.16 47.77 -26.69
CA MET A 1 54.87 47.35 -26.09
C MET A 1 55.16 46.41 -24.93
N ARG A 2 54.77 46.76 -23.70
CA ARG A 2 55.13 46.00 -22.49
C ARG A 2 54.43 44.64 -22.53
N VAL A 3 55.21 43.56 -22.73
CA VAL A 3 54.77 42.16 -22.83
C VAL A 3 53.84 41.76 -21.68
N SER A 4 54.00 42.38 -20.51
CA SER A 4 53.14 42.23 -19.34
C SER A 4 51.67 42.63 -19.56
N GLY A 5 51.40 43.60 -20.43
CA GLY A 5 50.03 43.99 -20.77
C GLY A 5 49.34 42.90 -21.59
N LEU A 6 50.05 42.36 -22.59
CA LEU A 6 49.54 41.29 -23.46
C LEU A 6 49.23 40.02 -22.66
N LEU A 7 50.10 39.64 -21.71
CA LEU A 7 49.87 38.52 -20.79
C LEU A 7 48.62 38.70 -19.92
N ARG A 8 48.33 39.91 -19.46
CA ARG A 8 47.13 40.18 -18.65
C ARG A 8 45.85 40.09 -19.48
N PHE A 9 45.86 40.60 -20.71
CA PHE A 9 44.72 40.46 -21.63
C PHE A 9 44.47 39.00 -22.01
N LEU A 10 45.53 38.22 -22.28
CA LEU A 10 45.41 36.78 -22.54
C LEU A 10 44.83 36.03 -21.34
N SER A 11 45.26 36.36 -20.12
CA SER A 11 44.70 35.77 -18.89
C SER A 11 43.22 36.11 -18.69
N LEU A 12 42.85 37.39 -18.86
CA LEU A 12 41.46 37.83 -18.69
C LEU A 12 40.52 37.19 -19.72
N THR A 13 40.94 37.10 -20.98
CA THR A 13 40.12 36.46 -22.03
C THR A 13 39.93 34.97 -21.75
N PHE A 14 40.96 34.26 -21.29
CA PHE A 14 40.85 32.85 -20.91
C PHE A 14 39.89 32.62 -19.73
N PHE A 15 39.92 33.49 -18.70
CA PHE A 15 38.98 33.44 -17.58
C PHE A 15 37.53 33.67 -18.03
N LEU A 16 37.30 34.63 -18.93
CA LEU A 16 35.95 34.89 -19.45
C LEU A 16 35.42 33.73 -20.31
N ILE A 17 36.29 33.11 -21.11
CA ILE A 17 35.93 31.95 -21.94
C ILE A 17 35.61 30.73 -21.08
N THR A 18 36.42 30.44 -20.06
CA THR A 18 36.17 29.31 -19.15
C THR A 18 34.89 29.50 -18.34
N LEU A 19 34.62 30.71 -17.86
CA LEU A 19 33.37 31.04 -17.17
C LEU A 19 32.15 30.91 -18.09
N TRP A 20 32.26 31.32 -19.36
CA TRP A 20 31.18 31.16 -20.34
C TRP A 20 30.93 29.69 -20.66
N ILE A 21 31.97 28.89 -20.94
CA ILE A 21 31.84 27.45 -21.20
C ILE A 21 31.21 26.74 -20.00
N PHE A 22 31.64 27.08 -18.78
CA PHE A 22 31.08 26.53 -17.55
C PHE A 22 29.60 26.93 -17.38
N SER A 23 29.25 28.20 -17.55
CA SER A 23 27.86 28.67 -17.46
C SER A 23 26.94 28.02 -18.51
N HIS A 24 27.41 27.86 -19.74
CA HIS A 24 26.69 27.15 -20.80
C HIS A 24 26.53 25.64 -20.47
N SER A 25 27.55 25.01 -19.89
CA SER A 25 27.48 23.61 -19.46
C SER A 25 26.52 23.41 -18.28
N TYR A 26 26.45 24.36 -17.33
CA TYR A 26 25.54 24.29 -16.18
C TYR A 26 24.08 24.53 -16.58
N THR A 27 23.83 25.46 -17.49
CA THR A 27 22.46 25.71 -18.00
C THR A 27 21.93 24.50 -18.78
N SER A 28 22.79 23.79 -19.54
CA SER A 28 22.42 22.54 -20.22
C SER A 28 22.21 21.34 -19.28
N PHE A 29 22.88 21.32 -18.11
CA PHE A 29 22.82 20.20 -17.17
C PHE A 29 21.76 20.37 -16.06
N SER A 30 21.41 21.62 -15.70
CA SER A 30 20.60 21.93 -14.51
C SER A 30 19.08 21.99 -14.73
N LEU A 31 18.56 21.68 -15.92
CA LEU A 31 17.10 21.63 -16.18
C LEU A 31 16.56 20.25 -16.57
N LYS A 32 17.42 19.27 -16.89
CA LYS A 32 16.99 17.90 -17.26
C LYS A 32 17.07 16.89 -16.10
N ASN A 33 17.79 17.22 -15.02
CA ASN A 33 17.98 16.34 -13.86
C ASN A 33 17.27 16.79 -12.58
N ILE A 34 16.52 17.90 -12.61
CA ILE A 34 15.61 18.25 -11.52
C ILE A 34 14.34 17.44 -11.73
N ARG A 35 14.28 16.26 -11.12
CA ARG A 35 12.99 15.65 -10.81
C ARG A 35 12.27 16.61 -9.86
N LEU A 36 11.32 17.36 -10.39
CA LEU A 36 10.43 18.21 -9.60
C LEU A 36 9.92 17.39 -8.39
N PRO A 37 9.97 17.95 -7.16
CA PRO A 37 9.29 17.35 -6.03
C PRO A 37 7.83 17.14 -6.41
N ARG A 38 7.28 15.95 -6.10
CA ARG A 38 5.88 15.55 -6.40
C ARG A 38 4.82 16.54 -5.90
N TRP A 39 5.21 17.53 -5.10
CA TRP A 39 4.37 18.58 -4.52
C TRP A 39 4.13 19.80 -5.43
N LEU A 40 4.96 20.03 -6.47
CA LEU A 40 4.74 21.11 -7.45
C LEU A 40 3.81 20.71 -8.61
N GLY A 41 3.40 19.45 -8.67
CA GLY A 41 2.29 19.06 -9.51
C GLY A 41 1.01 19.62 -8.91
N SER A 42 0.41 20.60 -9.58
CA SER A 42 -1.03 20.87 -9.52
C SER A 42 -1.79 19.67 -10.10
N GLY A 43 -1.59 18.49 -9.50
CA GLY A 43 -2.60 17.46 -9.51
C GLY A 43 -3.64 17.96 -8.53
N SER A 44 -4.86 18.12 -9.01
CA SER A 44 -6.04 18.19 -8.16
C SER A 44 -5.80 17.34 -6.92
N LYS A 45 -5.85 17.96 -5.73
CA LYS A 45 -6.08 17.23 -4.50
C LYS A 45 -7.47 16.61 -4.65
N GLU A 46 -7.53 15.53 -5.40
CA GLU A 46 -8.57 14.54 -5.25
C GLU A 46 -8.31 14.02 -3.84
N SER A 47 -9.08 14.53 -2.88
CA SER A 47 -9.12 13.95 -1.54
C SER A 47 -9.17 12.44 -1.76
N PRO A 48 -8.22 11.66 -1.21
CA PRO A 48 -8.23 10.23 -1.44
C PRO A 48 -9.61 9.76 -1.03
N VAL A 49 -10.43 9.39 -2.02
CA VAL A 49 -11.80 8.95 -1.79
C VAL A 49 -11.66 7.81 -0.82
N LYS A 50 -12.11 8.00 0.42
CA LYS A 50 -11.88 7.02 1.47
C LYS A 50 -12.67 5.78 1.07
N THR A 51 -11.94 4.78 0.58
CA THR A 51 -12.48 3.50 0.16
C THR A 51 -12.77 2.66 1.39
N LYS A 52 -13.80 1.81 1.30
CA LYS A 52 -14.14 0.87 2.37
C LYS A 52 -12.93 0.01 2.73
N CYS A 53 -12.67 -0.17 4.02
CA CYS A 53 -11.54 -0.95 4.55
C CYS A 53 -10.15 -0.45 4.12
N ASP A 54 -10.01 0.83 3.73
CA ASP A 54 -8.76 1.41 3.25
C ASP A 54 -8.12 0.61 2.10
N LEU A 55 -8.95 0.24 1.11
CA LEU A 55 -8.53 -0.42 -0.13
C LEU A 55 -7.91 0.59 -1.10
N SER A 56 -6.97 0.18 -1.95
CA SER A 56 -6.34 1.12 -2.91
C SER A 56 -7.31 1.64 -3.98
N LYS A 57 -8.36 0.87 -4.29
CA LYS A 57 -9.38 1.20 -5.29
C LYS A 57 -10.78 0.89 -4.76
N PRO A 58 -11.81 1.65 -5.16
CA PRO A 58 -13.19 1.34 -4.81
C PRO A 58 -13.62 0.03 -5.50
N CYS A 59 -14.47 -0.74 -4.82
CA CYS A 59 -15.09 -1.93 -5.41
C CYS A 59 -16.22 -1.54 -6.39
N PRO A 60 -16.44 -2.28 -7.48
CA PRO A 60 -17.58 -2.06 -8.38
C PRO A 60 -18.93 -2.29 -7.69
N ALA A 61 -20.01 -1.82 -8.31
CA ALA A 61 -21.37 -2.10 -7.83
C ALA A 61 -21.63 -3.62 -7.76
N ASN A 62 -22.32 -4.08 -6.71
CA ASN A 62 -22.61 -5.50 -6.40
C ASN A 62 -21.41 -6.34 -5.92
N PHE A 63 -20.27 -5.73 -5.60
CA PHE A 63 -19.16 -6.40 -4.93
C PHE A 63 -19.02 -5.94 -3.49
N PHE A 64 -18.62 -6.87 -2.61
CA PHE A 64 -18.28 -6.55 -1.24
C PHE A 64 -16.78 -6.23 -1.11
N ALA A 65 -16.48 -5.13 -0.45
CA ALA A 65 -15.14 -4.75 -0.06
C ALA A 65 -14.72 -5.52 1.20
N PHE A 66 -13.57 -6.19 1.15
CA PHE A 66 -12.99 -6.82 2.32
C PHE A 66 -11.48 -6.67 2.31
N LYS A 67 -10.88 -6.67 3.50
CA LYS A 67 -9.44 -6.63 3.71
C LYS A 67 -9.08 -7.59 4.83
N ILE A 68 -8.14 -8.49 4.56
CA ILE A 68 -7.63 -9.46 5.51
C ILE A 68 -6.15 -9.17 5.70
N CYS A 69 -5.76 -8.93 6.95
CA CYS A 69 -4.37 -8.75 7.34
C CYS A 69 -4.02 -9.85 8.34
N SER A 70 -2.95 -10.61 8.07
CA SER A 70 -2.41 -11.55 9.04
C SER A 70 -1.80 -10.82 10.23
N GLY A 71 -1.67 -11.51 11.36
CA GLY A 71 -0.92 -11.01 12.51
C GLY A 71 0.59 -10.97 12.22
N ALA A 72 1.32 -10.22 13.05
CA ALA A 72 2.78 -10.18 13.07
C ALA A 72 3.28 -10.84 14.36
N ALA A 73 3.95 -11.98 14.18
CA ALA A 73 4.42 -12.84 15.27
C ALA A 73 3.29 -13.12 16.29
N ASN A 74 3.54 -12.81 17.56
CA ASN A 74 2.56 -12.94 18.66
C ASN A 74 2.19 -11.58 19.28
N VAL A 75 2.61 -10.48 18.65
CA VAL A 75 2.48 -9.12 19.24
C VAL A 75 1.32 -8.36 18.61
N VAL A 76 1.14 -8.52 17.29
CA VAL A 76 0.01 -7.93 16.56
C VAL A 76 -0.83 -9.07 16.04
N GLY A 77 -2.09 -9.15 16.45
CA GLY A 77 -3.01 -10.16 15.94
C GLY A 77 -3.58 -9.79 14.57
N PRO A 78 -4.22 -10.75 13.90
CA PRO A 78 -4.80 -10.53 12.59
C PRO A 78 -5.97 -9.54 12.64
N SER A 79 -6.31 -8.96 11.49
CA SER A 79 -7.52 -8.17 11.34
C SER A 79 -8.26 -8.53 10.07
N ILE A 80 -9.59 -8.53 10.14
CA ILE A 80 -10.50 -8.75 9.03
C ILE A 80 -11.50 -7.60 9.03
N CYS A 81 -11.54 -6.87 7.93
CA CYS A 81 -12.51 -5.82 7.65
C CYS A 81 -13.43 -6.27 6.51
N PHE A 82 -14.73 -6.05 6.66
CA PHE A 82 -15.75 -6.36 5.67
C PHE A 82 -16.73 -5.19 5.58
N GLU A 83 -16.94 -4.62 4.39
CA GLU A 83 -17.83 -3.48 4.14
C GLU A 83 -17.59 -2.31 5.10
N ASP A 84 -16.33 -1.92 5.28
CA ASP A 84 -15.85 -0.88 6.22
C ASP A 84 -16.05 -1.19 7.71
N ASN A 85 -16.57 -2.39 8.02
CA ASN A 85 -16.73 -2.86 9.38
C ASN A 85 -15.60 -3.81 9.75
N MET A 86 -14.83 -3.45 10.78
CA MET A 86 -13.79 -4.32 11.32
C MET A 86 -14.45 -5.48 12.08
N ILE A 87 -14.56 -6.66 11.47
CA ILE A 87 -15.29 -7.81 12.05
C ILE A 87 -14.43 -8.61 13.02
N MET A 88 -13.13 -8.72 12.76
CA MET A 88 -12.14 -9.37 13.63
C MET A 88 -10.90 -8.48 13.75
N SER A 89 -10.37 -8.31 14.96
CA SER A 89 -9.16 -7.55 15.23
C SER A 89 -8.67 -7.80 16.65
N SER A 90 -7.37 -7.61 16.90
CA SER A 90 -6.81 -7.59 18.26
C SER A 90 -7.51 -6.57 19.15
N VAL A 91 -7.89 -5.41 18.62
CA VAL A 91 -8.59 -4.37 19.38
C VAL A 91 -9.97 -4.83 19.85
N LYS A 92 -10.60 -5.75 19.10
CA LYS A 92 -11.91 -6.32 19.42
C LYS A 92 -11.82 -7.57 20.31
N ASN A 93 -10.63 -8.01 20.70
CA ASN A 93 -10.39 -9.20 21.53
C ASN A 93 -11.09 -10.47 21.00
N ASN A 94 -11.29 -10.57 19.68
CA ASN A 94 -11.98 -11.69 19.04
C ASN A 94 -11.09 -12.41 18.02
N VAL A 95 -9.79 -12.35 18.24
CA VAL A 95 -8.76 -13.01 17.46
C VAL A 95 -7.84 -13.78 18.39
N GLY A 96 -7.27 -14.88 17.90
CA GLY A 96 -6.36 -15.70 18.66
C GLY A 96 -5.24 -16.28 17.82
N ARG A 97 -4.38 -17.05 18.48
CA ARG A 97 -3.30 -17.81 17.84
C ARG A 97 -3.88 -18.83 16.87
N GLY A 98 -3.19 -19.03 15.74
CA GLY A 98 -3.57 -20.00 14.73
C GLY A 98 -4.48 -19.40 13.66
N LEU A 99 -5.55 -20.11 13.32
CA LEU A 99 -6.44 -19.81 12.21
C LEU A 99 -7.66 -19.01 12.70
N ASN A 100 -7.92 -17.86 12.08
CA ASN A 100 -9.06 -17.00 12.41
C ASN A 100 -10.04 -17.01 11.23
N ILE A 101 -11.31 -17.38 11.47
CA ILE A 101 -12.32 -17.57 10.43
C ILE A 101 -13.55 -16.71 10.74
N ALA A 102 -13.98 -15.94 9.74
CA ALA A 102 -15.27 -15.25 9.75
C ALA A 102 -16.15 -15.80 8.63
N LEU A 103 -17.37 -16.20 8.98
CA LEU A 103 -18.41 -16.62 8.06
C LEU A 103 -19.33 -15.44 7.77
N VAL A 104 -19.47 -15.11 6.50
CA VAL A 104 -20.35 -14.04 5.99
C VAL A 104 -21.34 -14.60 4.99
N ASN A 105 -22.55 -14.07 4.98
CA ASN A 105 -23.56 -14.40 3.97
C ASN A 105 -23.24 -13.63 2.68
N GLY A 106 -23.02 -14.36 1.58
CA GLY A 106 -22.66 -13.78 0.29
C GLY A 106 -23.80 -13.03 -0.42
N SER A 107 -25.05 -13.17 0.01
CA SER A 107 -26.20 -12.44 -0.56
C SER A 107 -26.55 -11.20 0.27
N THR A 108 -26.54 -11.32 1.60
CA THR A 108 -26.94 -10.22 2.49
C THR A 108 -25.77 -9.40 3.04
N GLY A 109 -24.54 -9.90 2.93
CA GLY A 109 -23.36 -9.29 3.55
C GLY A 109 -23.32 -9.39 5.08
N MET A 110 -24.23 -10.16 5.69
CA MET A 110 -24.29 -10.29 7.15
C MET A 110 -23.23 -11.27 7.67
N VAL A 111 -22.55 -10.89 8.76
CA VAL A 111 -21.62 -11.78 9.47
C VAL A 111 -22.43 -12.81 10.28
N LEU A 112 -22.26 -14.08 9.96
CA LEU A 112 -22.97 -15.19 10.60
C LEU A 112 -22.21 -15.73 11.81
N LYS A 113 -20.89 -15.94 11.68
CA LYS A 113 -20.07 -16.54 12.73
C LYS A 113 -18.63 -16.04 12.68
N LYS A 114 -17.97 -15.95 13.83
CA LYS A 114 -16.56 -15.55 13.97
C LYS A 114 -15.94 -16.47 15.00
N GLU A 115 -14.89 -17.20 14.62
CA GLU A 115 -14.21 -18.15 15.50
C GLU A 115 -12.70 -18.13 15.20
N TYR A 116 -11.90 -18.53 16.18
CA TYR A 116 -10.48 -18.78 15.99
C TYR A 116 -10.12 -20.17 16.51
N PHE A 117 -9.14 -20.79 15.86
CA PHE A 117 -8.70 -22.15 16.13
C PHE A 117 -7.18 -22.16 16.30
N ASP A 118 -6.71 -22.55 17.48
CA ASP A 118 -5.27 -22.70 17.72
C ASP A 118 -4.74 -23.96 17.03
N MET A 119 -3.95 -23.77 15.99
CA MET A 119 -3.34 -24.86 15.20
C MET A 119 -2.00 -25.35 15.78
N TYR A 120 -1.51 -24.74 16.87
CA TYR A 120 -0.25 -25.14 17.49
C TYR A 120 -0.46 -26.04 18.70
N SER A 121 -1.30 -25.58 19.64
CA SER A 121 -1.57 -26.29 20.90
C SER A 121 -3.03 -26.70 21.07
N GLY A 122 -3.91 -26.29 20.15
CA GLY A 122 -5.33 -26.61 20.19
C GLY A 122 -5.69 -27.94 19.53
N ASP A 123 -6.91 -28.39 19.79
CA ASP A 123 -7.47 -29.58 19.16
C ASP A 123 -7.90 -29.31 17.70
N PRO A 124 -7.33 -29.99 16.70
CA PRO A 124 -7.70 -29.82 15.30
C PRO A 124 -9.11 -30.35 15.00
N THR A 125 -9.66 -31.24 15.83
CA THR A 125 -11.00 -31.82 15.63
C THR A 125 -12.10 -30.76 15.69
N SER A 126 -11.89 -29.73 16.52
CA SER A 126 -12.78 -28.58 16.64
C SER A 126 -12.91 -27.79 15.34
N LEU A 127 -11.81 -27.61 14.60
CA LEU A 127 -11.81 -26.97 13.27
C LEU A 127 -12.57 -27.85 12.27
N VAL A 128 -12.30 -29.16 12.24
CA VAL A 128 -12.97 -30.08 11.32
C VAL A 128 -14.49 -30.09 11.56
N LYS A 129 -14.92 -30.10 12.82
CA LYS A 129 -16.34 -30.03 13.19
C LYS A 129 -16.97 -28.71 12.74
N PHE A 130 -16.26 -27.60 12.88
CA PHE A 130 -16.71 -26.30 12.40
C PHE A 130 -16.87 -26.28 10.88
N LEU A 131 -15.87 -26.76 10.12
CA LEU A 131 -15.93 -26.81 8.65
C LEU A 131 -17.05 -27.72 8.14
N LYS A 132 -17.26 -28.88 8.78
CA LYS A 132 -18.37 -29.78 8.46
C LYS A 132 -19.74 -29.12 8.71
N ALA A 133 -19.85 -28.29 9.74
CA ALA A 133 -21.09 -27.60 10.09
C ALA A 133 -21.45 -26.45 9.12
N ILE A 134 -20.48 -25.91 8.38
CA ILE A 134 -20.71 -24.78 7.45
C ILE A 134 -21.53 -25.20 6.21
N GLY A 135 -21.63 -26.49 5.91
CA GLY A 135 -22.44 -27.00 4.81
C GLY A 135 -21.88 -26.65 3.40
N PRO A 136 -22.39 -27.32 2.35
CA PRO A 136 -21.86 -27.17 0.99
C PRO A 136 -22.15 -25.81 0.34
N GLU A 137 -23.14 -25.06 0.81
CA GLU A 137 -23.54 -23.78 0.21
C GLU A 137 -22.58 -22.62 0.55
N ALA A 138 -22.02 -22.61 1.77
CA ALA A 138 -21.17 -21.52 2.26
C ALA A 138 -19.67 -21.65 1.90
N SER A 139 -19.25 -22.80 1.33
CA SER A 139 -17.86 -23.04 0.92
C SER A 139 -17.52 -22.47 -0.47
N ARG A 140 -18.48 -21.86 -1.17
CA ARG A 140 -18.29 -21.29 -2.51
C ARG A 140 -17.73 -19.86 -2.44
N VAL A 141 -16.52 -19.71 -1.90
CA VAL A 141 -15.79 -18.43 -1.95
C VAL A 141 -15.26 -18.25 -3.37
N ARG A 142 -15.98 -17.50 -4.20
CA ARG A 142 -15.48 -17.02 -5.50
C ARG A 142 -14.69 -15.74 -5.26
N ALA A 143 -13.45 -15.86 -4.79
CA ALA A 143 -12.52 -14.74 -4.78
C ALA A 143 -11.99 -14.52 -6.20
N PRO A 144 -12.07 -13.30 -6.78
CA PRO A 144 -11.24 -12.98 -7.92
C PRO A 144 -9.77 -13.08 -7.48
N LEU A 145 -9.03 -14.00 -8.10
CA LEU A 145 -7.58 -14.04 -7.99
C LEU A 145 -7.06 -12.67 -8.46
N SER A 146 -6.61 -11.85 -7.51
CA SER A 146 -5.79 -10.68 -7.81
C SER A 146 -4.46 -11.20 -8.33
N SER A 147 -4.38 -11.43 -9.63
CA SER A 147 -3.12 -11.64 -10.35
C SER A 147 -2.28 -10.36 -10.23
N THR A 148 -1.30 -10.39 -9.34
CA THR A 148 -0.04 -9.64 -9.52
C THR A 148 0.85 -10.39 -10.47
#